data_AF-A0A932MDE5-F1
#
_entry.id   AF-A0A932MDE5-F1
#
_cell.length_a   1.000
_cell.length_b   1.000
_cell.length_c   1.000
_cell.angle_alpha   90.00
_cell.angle_beta   90.00
_cell.angle_gamma   90.00
#
_symmetry.space_group_name_H-M   'P 1'
#
loop_
_entity.id
_entity.type
_entity.pdbx_description
1 polymer ?
#
loop_
_entity_poly.entity_id
_entity_poly.type
_entity_poly.pdbx_seq_one_letter_code
_entity_poly.pdbx_strand_id
1 'polypeptide(L)' 'VVVGHQPTLGGAAALLLAGRETGWSIRKGGAWWLASRARGEVVVRAVMSPEIA' A
#
# COMPACT_ATOMS: atom_id res chain seq x y z
N VAL A 1 7.85 5.78 7.16
CA VAL A 1 7.39 4.37 7.02
C VAL A 1 6.12 4.23 7.83
N VAL A 2 5.08 3.60 7.28
CA VAL A 2 3.83 3.29 7.99
C VAL A 2 3.80 1.79 8.24
N VAL A 3 3.48 1.39 9.47
CA VAL A 3 3.34 -0.02 9.88
C VAL A 3 1.97 -0.19 10.52
N GLY A 4 1.25 -1.25 10.16
CA GLY A 4 -0.09 -1.47 10.66
C GLY A 4 -0.58 -2.90 10.40
N HIS A 5 -1.82 -3.15 10.81
CA HIS A 5 -2.49 -4.43 10.64
C HIS A 5 -3.62 -4.31 9.61
N GLN A 6 -4.07 -5.47 9.14
CA GLN A 6 -5.31 -5.57 8.39
C GLN A 6 -6.51 -5.38 9.34
N PRO A 7 -7.64 -4.83 8.85
CA PRO A 7 -7.91 -4.43 7.46
C PRO A 7 -7.35 -3.04 7.09
N THR A 8 -6.93 -2.25 8.07
CA THR A 8 -6.62 -0.83 7.92
C THR A 8 -5.47 -0.57 6.93
N LEU A 9 -4.39 -1.35 6.99
CA LEU A 9 -3.24 -1.12 6.11
C LEU A 9 -3.58 -1.31 4.63
N GLY A 10 -4.31 -2.38 4.30
CA GLY A 10 -4.83 -2.63 2.96
C GLY A 10 -5.86 -1.59 2.52
N GLY A 11 -6.76 -1.19 3.42
CA GLY A 11 -7.75 -0.14 3.17
C GLY A 11 -7.09 1.20 2.82
N ALA A 12 -6.04 1.59 3.55
CA ALA A 12 -5.28 2.80 3.28
C ALA A 12 -4.58 2.75 1.92
N ALA A 13 -3.96 1.62 1.56
CA ALA A 13 -3.33 1.45 0.25
C ALA A 13 -4.37 1.54 -0.89
N ALA A 14 -5.53 0.90 -0.71
CA ALA A 14 -6.64 0.98 -1.67
C ALA A 14 -7.19 2.40 -1.80
N LEU A 15 -7.36 3.12 -0.70
CA LEU A 15 -7.83 4.50 -0.72
C LEU A 15 -6.87 5.40 -1.52
N LEU A 16 -5.57 5.26 -1.28
CA LEU A 16 -4.55 6.07 -1.96
C LEU A 16 -4.45 5.76 -3.46
N LEU A 17 -4.58 4.49 -3.86
CA LEU A 17 -4.35 4.05 -5.24
C LEU A 17 -5.63 3.98 -6.08
N ALA A 18 -6.77 3.68 -5.47
CA ALA A 18 -8.05 3.48 -6.15
C ALA A 18 -9.13 4.50 -5.75
N GLY A 19 -8.82 5.44 -4.85
CA GLY A 19 -9.75 6.50 -4.42
C GLY A 19 -10.91 6.01 -3.54
N ARG A 20 -10.89 4.74 -3.11
CA ARG A 20 -11.92 4.14 -2.25
C ARG A 20 -11.32 3.09 -1.32
N GLU A 21 -11.82 3.02 -0.10
CA GLU A 21 -11.44 1.95 0.82
C GLU A 21 -11.98 0.61 0.31
N THR A 22 -11.08 -0.34 0.04
CA THR A 22 -11.44 -1.70 -0.33
C THR A 22 -10.51 -2.68 0.39
N GLY A 23 -10.95 -3.93 0.54
CA GLY A 23 -10.22 -4.96 1.29
C GLY A 23 -9.03 -5.54 0.53
N TRP A 24 -8.01 -4.72 0.26
CA TRP A 24 -6.76 -5.22 -0.31
C TRP A 24 -5.94 -5.95 0.75
N SER A 25 -5.26 -7.04 0.36
CA SER A 25 -4.40 -7.81 1.25
C SER A 25 -2.93 -7.41 1.09
N ILE A 26 -2.31 -6.99 2.19
CA ILE A 26 -0.85 -6.89 2.30
C ILE A 26 -0.41 -8.03 3.22
N ARG A 27 0.43 -8.94 2.70
CA ARG A 27 0.95 -10.07 3.47
C ARG A 27 1.78 -9.56 4.65
N LYS A 28 1.71 -10.24 5.80
CA LYS A 28 2.54 -9.92 6.97
C LYS A 28 4.01 -9.98 6.57
N GLY A 29 4.76 -8.92 6.84
CA GLY A 29 6.16 -8.78 6.41
C GLY A 29 6.35 -8.20 5.00
N GLY A 30 5.26 -7.97 4.26
CA GLY A 30 5.30 -7.31 2.95
C GLY A 30 5.45 -5.80 3.09
N ALA A 31 6.07 -5.17 2.08
CA ALA A 31 6.28 -3.74 2.03
C ALA A 31 5.88 -3.17 0.66
N TRP A 32 5.18 -2.04 0.68
CA TRP A 32 4.76 -1.32 -0.52
C TRP A 32 5.35 0.08 -0.50
N TRP A 33 6.01 0.47 -1.57
CA TRP A 33 6.50 1.83 -1.75
C TRP A 33 5.51 2.60 -2.62
N LEU A 34 4.75 3.49 -1.97
CA LEU A 34 3.83 4.43 -2.63
C LEU A 34 4.49 5.81 -2.75
N ALA A 35 4.29 6.49 -3.87
CA ALA A 35 4.79 7.83 -4.10
C ALA A 35 3.72 8.72 -4.74
N SER A 36 3.59 9.95 -4.24
CA SER A 36 2.75 10.97 -4.85
C SER A 36 3.49 11.66 -6.01
N ARG A 37 2.79 11.90 -7.11
CA ARG A 37 3.23 12.71 -8.25
C ARG A 37 2.75 14.15 -8.08
N ALA A 38 3.31 15.08 -8.85
CA ALA A 38 3.00 16.51 -8.77
C ALA A 38 1.50 16.86 -8.94
N ARG A 39 0.68 15.95 -9.48
CA ARG A 39 -0.77 16.14 -9.68
C ARG A 39 -1.63 15.38 -8.65
N GLY A 40 -1.05 14.92 -7.54
CA GLY A 40 -1.77 14.18 -6.49
C GLY A 40 -2.05 12.71 -6.81
N GLU A 41 -1.64 12.23 -7.99
CA GLU A 41 -1.70 10.81 -8.35
C GLU A 41 -0.69 10.01 -7.53
N VAL A 42 -1.14 8.91 -6.92
CA VAL A 42 -0.28 7.98 -6.19
C VAL A 42 0.10 6.83 -7.12
N VAL A 43 1.40 6.51 -7.16
CA VAL A 43 1.94 5.39 -7.92
C VAL A 43 2.64 4.39 -7.00
N VAL A 44 2.60 3.12 -7.38
CA VAL A 44 3.41 2.06 -6.76
C VAL A 44 4.80 2.08 -7.39
N ARG A 45 5.83 2.29 -6.58
CA ARG A 45 7.25 2.25 -7.00
C ARG A 45 7.84 0.85 -6.87
N ALA A 46 7.47 0.15 -5.81
CA ALA A 46 7.94 -1.20 -5.53
C ALA A 46 6.94 -1.92 -4.62
N VAL A 47 6.90 -3.25 -4.77
CA VAL A 47 6.21 -4.16 -3.86
C VAL A 47 7.20 -5.26 -3.52
N MET A 48 7.44 -5.47 -2.23
CA MET A 48 8.26 -6.56 -1.72
C MET A 48 7.37 -7.53 -0.98
N SER A 49 7.44 -8.80 -1.36
CA SER A 49 6.81 -9.86 -0.59
C SER A 49 7.73 -10.31 0.55
N PRO A 50 7.19 -10.91 1.61
CA PRO A 50 7.99 -11.41 2.74
C PRO A 50 9.11 -12.40 2.37
N GLU A 51 9.02 -13.02 1.20
CA GLU A 51 9.87 -14.10 0.72
C GLU A 51 11.13 -13.58 0.01
N ILE A 52 11.17 -12.28 -0.26
CA ILE A 52 12.29 -11.57 -0.92
C ILE A 52 12.94 -10.53 0.02
N ALA A 53 12.45 -10.42 1.26
CA ALA A 53 12.91 -9.44 2.26
C ALA A 53 13.91 -10.06 3.26
#